data_AF-A0AAJ2VEZ4-F1
#
_entry.id   AF-A0AAJ2VEZ4-F1
#
_cell.length_a   1.000
_cell.length_b   1.000
_cell.length_c   1.000
_cell.angle_alpha   90.00
_cell.angle_beta   90.00
_cell.angle_gamma   90.00
#
_symmetry.space_group_name_H-M   'P 1'
#
loop_
_entity.id
_entity.type
_entity.pdbx_description
1 polymer ?
#
loop_
_entity_poly.entity_id
_entity_poly.type
_entity_poly.pdbx_seq_one_letter_code
_entity_poly.pdbx_strand_id
1 'polypeptide(L)'
;MAAINAKIDDELKEKGDAVLRAHDLNATQYITLCWMYLKQHGKLPFITDTRILTAADLTVIIAGQFAEARDQVLKIRDMLKSDTALYADFAAEKRALTCRISDIQQNGWRLESTPDDGGSVGAARLMLPRINYHLAGCEFTLSRVTPPLPAPVQIVNDFQMSLQEFEKQLALMQSVLRDTGLLARPEPAREFVYRGENVTVSVVQPEDYKHGAWLVRIQAKSLDRENALEDAALTFPALEGRVFLPGSVYGKSVRNVQSRQYQLGFTFRSGVSEFHMYSNGHEEQANPTSPDMLASCLSACVDEYLLELLQSMSGNQP
;
A
#
# COMPACT_ATOMS: atom_id res chain seq x y z
N MET A 1 13.53 16.97 -48.22
CA MET A 1 12.33 16.68 -47.42
C MET A 1 12.28 15.18 -47.19
N ALA A 2 12.07 14.73 -45.95
CA ALA A 2 11.81 13.33 -45.66
C ALA A 2 10.31 13.06 -45.73
N ALA A 3 9.92 11.93 -46.33
CA ALA A 3 8.52 11.51 -46.41
C ALA A 3 8.29 10.34 -45.43
N ILE A 4 7.14 10.34 -44.76
CA ILE A 4 6.72 9.27 -43.85
C ILE A 4 5.51 8.58 -44.49
N ASN A 5 5.64 7.28 -44.76
CA ASN A 5 4.56 6.44 -45.24
C ASN A 5 4.07 5.56 -44.10
N ALA A 6 2.80 5.71 -43.70
CA ALA A 6 2.14 4.89 -42.71
C ALA A 6 1.00 4.09 -43.34
N LYS A 7 0.89 2.81 -43.00
CA LYS A 7 -0.28 1.98 -43.33
C LYS A 7 -1.24 2.04 -42.15
N ILE A 8 -2.49 2.38 -42.40
CA ILE A 8 -3.54 2.56 -41.39
C ILE A 8 -4.78 1.82 -41.92
N ASP A 9 -5.56 1.25 -41.00
CA ASP A 9 -6.86 0.66 -41.32
C ASP A 9 -7.86 1.72 -41.85
N ASP A 10 -8.69 1.35 -42.82
CA ASP A 10 -9.58 2.29 -43.52
C ASP A 10 -10.66 2.88 -42.59
N GLU A 11 -11.24 2.06 -41.70
CA GLU A 11 -12.25 2.51 -40.75
C GLU A 11 -11.62 3.45 -39.70
N LEU A 12 -10.42 3.11 -39.22
CA LEU A 12 -9.66 3.95 -38.30
C LEU A 12 -9.29 5.29 -38.94
N LYS A 13 -8.89 5.29 -40.21
CA LYS A 13 -8.55 6.51 -40.96
C LYS A 13 -9.76 7.41 -41.12
N GLU A 14 -10.90 6.88 -41.54
CA GLU A 14 -12.12 7.67 -41.75
C GLU A 14 -12.61 8.33 -40.45
N LYS A 15 -12.67 7.56 -39.35
CA LYS A 15 -13.05 8.09 -38.03
C LYS A 15 -12.03 9.10 -37.51
N GLY A 16 -10.73 8.83 -37.67
CA GLY A 16 -9.66 9.74 -37.27
C GLY A 16 -9.70 11.06 -38.03
N ASP A 17 -9.87 11.02 -39.37
CA ASP A 17 -9.96 12.22 -40.21
C ASP A 17 -11.21 13.06 -39.90
N ALA A 18 -12.30 12.43 -39.46
CA ALA A 18 -13.49 13.16 -39.00
C ALA A 18 -13.20 13.95 -37.71
N VAL A 19 -12.51 13.34 -36.74
CA VAL A 19 -12.12 14.00 -35.48
C VAL A 19 -11.12 15.13 -35.75
N LEU A 20 -10.10 14.90 -36.59
CA LEU A 20 -9.11 15.92 -36.92
C LEU A 20 -9.77 17.14 -37.58
N ARG A 21 -10.72 16.92 -38.51
CA ARG A 21 -11.50 18.01 -39.12
C ARG A 21 -12.35 18.78 -38.11
N ALA A 22 -12.90 18.11 -37.09
CA ALA A 22 -13.64 18.78 -36.01
C ALA A 22 -12.74 19.69 -35.14
N HIS A 23 -11.43 19.50 -35.20
CA HIS A 23 -10.42 20.33 -34.51
C HIS A 23 -9.59 21.19 -35.48
N ASP A 24 -10.06 21.42 -36.71
CA ASP A 24 -9.38 22.22 -37.74
C ASP A 24 -7.96 21.74 -38.08
N LEU A 25 -7.71 20.43 -37.97
CA LEU A 25 -6.44 19.80 -38.29
C LEU A 25 -6.58 18.82 -39.46
N ASN A 26 -5.49 18.65 -40.21
CA ASN A 26 -5.34 17.52 -41.15
C ASN A 26 -4.34 16.49 -40.63
N ALA A 27 -4.37 15.27 -41.20
CA ALA A 27 -3.50 14.17 -40.78
C ALA A 27 -2.02 14.54 -40.80
N THR A 28 -1.56 15.26 -41.84
CA THR A 28 -0.15 15.69 -41.96
C THR A 28 0.24 16.66 -40.85
N GLN A 29 -0.61 17.64 -40.52
CA GLN A 29 -0.38 18.59 -39.43
C GLN A 29 -0.32 17.86 -38.10
N TYR A 30 -1.25 16.95 -37.84
CA TYR A 30 -1.28 16.17 -36.60
C TYR A 30 -0.03 15.29 -36.44
N ILE A 31 0.36 14.54 -37.47
CA ILE A 31 1.59 13.72 -37.47
C ILE A 31 2.83 14.62 -37.26
N THR A 32 2.86 15.80 -37.87
CA THR A 32 3.96 16.76 -37.69
C THR A 32 4.03 17.24 -36.25
N LEU A 33 2.89 17.56 -35.62
CA LEU A 33 2.82 17.94 -34.21
C LEU A 33 3.32 16.81 -33.28
N CYS A 34 2.94 15.56 -33.55
CA CYS A 34 3.46 14.40 -32.81
C CYS A 34 4.99 14.29 -32.92
N TRP A 35 5.57 14.50 -34.11
CA TRP A 35 7.03 14.48 -34.27
C TRP A 35 7.73 15.69 -33.65
N MET A 36 7.12 16.87 -33.72
CA MET A 36 7.62 18.05 -33.02
C MET A 36 7.64 17.82 -31.52
N TYR A 37 6.58 17.23 -30.97
CA TYR A 37 6.50 16.86 -29.56
C TYR A 37 7.62 15.88 -29.19
N LEU A 38 7.80 14.81 -29.98
CA LEU A 38 8.85 13.82 -29.75
C LEU A 38 10.24 14.43 -29.79
N LYS A 39 10.51 15.30 -30.78
CA LYS A 39 11.79 16.02 -30.89
C LYS A 39 12.03 16.95 -29.70
N GLN A 40 10.99 17.66 -29.24
CA GLN A 40 11.10 18.68 -28.20
C GLN A 40 11.17 18.07 -26.80
N HIS A 41 10.44 16.99 -26.55
CA HIS A 41 10.24 16.44 -25.21
C HIS A 41 10.89 15.08 -24.99
N GLY A 42 11.37 14.40 -26.04
CA GLY A 42 12.04 13.10 -25.93
C GLY A 42 11.14 11.96 -25.43
N LYS A 43 9.82 12.15 -25.41
CA LYS A 43 8.82 11.17 -24.96
C LYS A 43 7.55 11.24 -25.80
N LEU A 44 6.77 10.16 -25.80
CA LEU A 44 5.49 10.09 -26.53
C LEU A 44 4.42 10.95 -25.85
N PRO A 45 3.50 11.57 -26.63
CA PRO A 45 2.41 12.37 -26.09
C PRO A 45 1.27 11.51 -25.50
N PHE A 46 1.29 10.19 -25.73
CA PHE A 46 0.30 9.24 -25.24
C PHE A 46 0.92 8.20 -24.31
N ILE A 47 0.11 7.67 -23.41
CA ILE A 47 0.43 6.48 -22.64
C ILE A 47 0.41 5.29 -23.62
N THR A 48 1.57 4.66 -23.84
CA THR A 48 1.71 3.50 -24.74
C THR A 48 1.37 2.17 -24.09
N ASP A 49 0.87 2.20 -22.86
CA ASP A 49 0.63 1.02 -22.06
C ASP A 49 -0.57 0.26 -22.64
N THR A 50 -0.29 -0.80 -23.41
CA THR A 50 -1.31 -1.68 -24.01
C THR A 50 -1.92 -2.64 -22.98
N ARG A 51 -1.37 -2.65 -21.76
CA ARG A 51 -1.85 -3.48 -20.67
C ARG A 51 -3.02 -2.79 -19.97
N ILE A 52 -4.15 -3.48 -19.90
CA ILE A 52 -5.23 -3.11 -19.00
C ILE A 52 -4.72 -3.38 -17.58
N LEU A 53 -4.42 -2.31 -16.85
CA LEU A 53 -4.02 -2.40 -15.44
C LEU A 53 -5.26 -2.41 -14.57
N THR A 54 -5.30 -3.34 -13.62
CA THR A 54 -6.35 -3.38 -12.58
C THR A 54 -6.11 -2.28 -11.54
N ALA A 55 -7.11 -2.01 -10.69
CA ALA A 55 -6.95 -1.11 -9.56
C ALA A 55 -5.85 -1.58 -8.59
N ALA A 56 -5.72 -2.90 -8.40
CA ALA A 56 -4.65 -3.52 -7.62
C ALA A 56 -3.27 -3.24 -8.23
N ASP A 57 -3.11 -3.47 -9.55
CA ASP A 57 -1.85 -3.23 -10.25
C ASP A 57 -1.42 -1.76 -10.13
N LEU A 58 -2.34 -0.82 -10.38
CA LEU A 58 -2.09 0.61 -10.27
C LEU A 58 -1.72 1.01 -8.84
N THR A 59 -2.39 0.45 -7.83
CA THR A 59 -2.09 0.73 -6.43
C THR A 59 -0.67 0.28 -6.05
N VAL A 60 -0.24 -0.91 -6.50
CA VAL A 60 1.12 -1.42 -6.28
C VAL A 60 2.16 -0.56 -7.02
N ILE A 61 1.88 -0.19 -8.26
CA ILE A 61 2.74 0.70 -9.06
C ILE A 61 2.92 2.04 -8.35
N ILE A 62 1.84 2.67 -7.90
CA ILE A 62 1.89 3.97 -7.20
C ILE A 62 2.65 3.85 -5.88
N ALA A 63 2.45 2.76 -5.13
CA ALA A 63 3.21 2.50 -3.90
C ALA A 63 4.72 2.38 -4.16
N GLY A 64 5.11 1.70 -5.25
CA GLY A 64 6.50 1.64 -5.71
C GLY A 64 7.04 3.02 -6.08
N GLN A 65 6.26 3.82 -6.83
CA GLN A 65 6.64 5.18 -7.19
C GLN A 65 6.83 6.08 -5.95
N PHE A 66 6.01 5.91 -4.90
CA PHE A 66 6.22 6.60 -3.64
C PHE A 66 7.50 6.16 -2.92
N ALA A 67 7.86 4.88 -2.96
CA ALA A 67 9.13 4.41 -2.41
C ALA A 67 10.33 5.03 -3.15
N GLU A 68 10.27 5.12 -4.47
CA GLU A 68 11.30 5.80 -5.26
C GLU A 68 11.35 7.31 -4.98
N ALA A 69 10.18 7.95 -4.81
CA ALA A 69 10.10 9.35 -4.41
C ALA A 69 10.70 9.58 -3.01
N ARG A 70 10.49 8.65 -2.06
CA ARG A 70 11.13 8.69 -0.73
C ARG A 70 12.64 8.70 -0.84
N ASP A 71 13.21 7.78 -1.63
CA ASP A 71 14.66 7.70 -1.79
C ASP A 71 15.22 9.00 -2.39
N GLN A 72 14.49 9.60 -3.33
CA GLN A 72 14.79 10.92 -3.90
C GLN A 72 14.73 12.04 -2.85
N VAL A 73 13.71 12.07 -1.98
CA VAL A 73 13.57 13.08 -0.92
C VAL A 73 14.65 12.91 0.16
N LEU A 74 15.02 11.68 0.51
CA LEU A 74 16.11 11.38 1.44
C LEU A 74 17.46 11.86 0.90
N LYS A 75 17.73 11.67 -0.40
CA LYS A 75 18.92 12.23 -1.04
C LYS A 75 18.94 13.76 -0.95
N ILE A 76 17.83 14.42 -1.21
CA ILE A 76 17.71 15.89 -1.08
C ILE A 76 17.94 16.33 0.38
N ARG A 77 17.37 15.62 1.36
CA ARG A 77 17.60 15.88 2.79
C ARG A 77 19.10 15.89 3.12
N ASP A 78 19.83 14.91 2.60
CA ASP A 78 21.27 14.78 2.87
C ASP A 78 22.07 15.91 2.21
N MET A 79 21.65 16.36 1.01
CA MET A 79 22.22 17.54 0.36
C MET A 79 21.94 18.84 1.13
N LEU A 80 20.75 19.00 1.71
CA LEU A 80 20.41 20.17 2.53
C LEU A 80 21.23 20.26 3.82
N LYS A 81 21.73 19.13 4.33
CA LYS A 81 22.58 19.03 5.52
C LYS A 81 24.08 19.08 5.20
N SER A 82 24.45 18.97 3.92
CA SER A 82 25.85 18.92 3.51
C SER A 82 26.38 20.32 3.21
N ASP A 83 27.51 20.68 3.83
CA ASP A 83 28.21 21.93 3.56
C ASP A 83 28.95 21.93 2.20
N THR A 84 29.02 20.78 1.52
CA THR A 84 29.75 20.62 0.25
C THR A 84 28.84 20.46 -0.97
N ALA A 85 27.51 20.42 -0.78
CA ALA A 85 26.57 20.19 -1.88
C ALA A 85 26.48 21.43 -2.79
N LEU A 86 26.61 21.22 -4.10
CA LEU A 86 26.40 22.28 -5.09
C LEU A 86 24.90 22.51 -5.31
N TYR A 87 24.49 23.77 -5.39
CA TYR A 87 23.11 24.12 -5.67
C TYR A 87 22.60 23.55 -7.02
N ALA A 88 23.50 23.42 -8.01
CA ALA A 88 23.15 22.83 -9.32
C ALA A 88 22.70 21.36 -9.19
N ASP A 89 23.42 20.57 -8.38
CA ASP A 89 23.05 19.19 -8.10
C ASP A 89 21.72 19.13 -7.35
N PHE A 90 21.55 19.99 -6.33
CA PHE A 90 20.28 20.08 -5.59
C PHE A 90 19.10 20.41 -6.52
N ALA A 91 19.28 21.36 -7.45
CA ALA A 91 18.26 21.73 -8.42
C ALA A 91 17.91 20.58 -9.37
N ALA A 92 18.90 19.76 -9.77
CA ALA A 92 18.67 18.57 -10.58
C ALA A 92 17.87 17.51 -9.82
N GLU A 93 18.23 17.22 -8.57
CA GLU A 93 17.51 16.26 -7.72
C GLU A 93 16.07 16.73 -7.41
N LYS A 94 15.89 18.03 -7.14
CA LYS A 94 14.55 18.63 -6.98
C LYS A 94 13.70 18.49 -8.24
N ARG A 95 14.28 18.70 -9.43
CA ARG A 95 13.58 18.50 -10.70
C ARG A 95 13.19 17.04 -10.90
N ALA A 96 14.08 16.10 -10.57
CA ALA A 96 13.78 14.67 -10.62
C ALA A 96 12.59 14.32 -9.70
N LEU A 97 12.54 14.89 -8.49
CA LEU A 97 11.39 14.74 -7.59
C LEU A 97 10.09 15.24 -8.22
N THR A 98 10.08 16.44 -8.81
CA THR A 98 8.89 16.99 -9.49
C THR A 98 8.40 16.09 -10.62
N CYS A 99 9.32 15.51 -11.41
CA CYS A 99 8.95 14.56 -12.46
C CYS A 99 8.28 13.31 -11.86
N ARG A 100 8.85 12.74 -10.79
CA ARG A 100 8.28 11.56 -10.11
C ARG A 100 6.88 11.84 -9.53
N ILE A 101 6.68 13.01 -8.93
CA ILE A 101 5.35 13.43 -8.42
C ILE A 101 4.34 13.49 -9.56
N SER A 102 4.75 14.00 -10.72
CA SER A 102 3.88 14.04 -11.91
C SER A 102 3.51 12.63 -12.40
N ASP A 103 4.47 11.71 -12.41
CA ASP A 103 4.22 10.31 -12.81
C ASP A 103 3.29 9.58 -11.82
N ILE A 104 3.42 9.87 -10.52
CA ILE A 104 2.50 9.38 -9.48
C ILE A 104 1.08 9.90 -9.73
N GLN A 105 0.92 11.20 -9.98
CA GLN A 105 -0.38 11.82 -10.24
C GLN A 105 -1.05 11.23 -11.48
N GLN A 106 -0.27 11.00 -12.54
CA GLN A 106 -0.77 10.39 -13.77
C GLN A 106 -1.37 9.00 -13.52
N ASN A 107 -0.70 8.13 -12.77
CA ASN A 107 -1.24 6.83 -12.39
C ASN A 107 -2.38 6.95 -11.37
N GLY A 108 -2.35 7.95 -10.49
CA GLY A 108 -3.46 8.27 -9.59
C GLY A 108 -4.74 8.59 -10.34
N TRP A 109 -4.68 9.40 -11.40
CA TRP A 109 -5.84 9.69 -12.25
C TRP A 109 -6.35 8.45 -13.00
N ARG A 110 -5.45 7.57 -13.45
CA ARG A 110 -5.86 6.26 -14.03
C ARG A 110 -6.61 5.43 -12.99
N LEU A 111 -6.11 5.35 -11.77
CA LEU A 111 -6.76 4.62 -10.68
C LEU A 111 -8.14 5.19 -10.37
N GLU A 112 -8.30 6.51 -10.36
CA GLU A 112 -9.62 7.13 -10.16
C GLU A 112 -10.65 6.80 -11.24
N SER A 113 -10.19 6.53 -12.46
CA SER A 113 -11.05 6.07 -13.56
C SER A 113 -11.42 4.59 -13.51
N THR A 114 -10.80 3.79 -12.62
CA THR A 114 -11.13 2.38 -12.44
C THR A 114 -12.27 2.20 -11.41
N PRO A 115 -13.21 1.26 -11.65
CA PRO A 115 -14.26 0.97 -10.69
C PRO A 115 -13.65 0.57 -9.34
N ASP A 116 -14.30 0.99 -8.26
CA ASP A 116 -13.93 0.55 -6.91
C ASP A 116 -14.43 -0.88 -6.73
N ASP A 117 -13.53 -1.84 -6.84
CA ASP A 117 -13.86 -3.27 -6.69
C ASP A 117 -14.23 -3.62 -5.23
N GLY A 118 -14.13 -2.67 -4.30
CA GLY A 118 -14.32 -2.91 -2.88
C GLY A 118 -13.22 -3.82 -2.30
N GLY A 119 -13.19 -3.96 -0.97
CA GLY A 119 -12.24 -4.87 -0.31
C GLY A 119 -10.84 -4.29 -0.08
N SER A 120 -9.83 -5.12 -0.31
CA SER A 120 -8.46 -4.95 0.18
C SER A 120 -7.68 -3.81 -0.51
N VAL A 121 -7.93 -3.57 -1.80
CA VAL A 121 -7.39 -2.44 -2.59
C VAL A 121 -7.93 -1.09 -2.09
N GLY A 122 -9.19 -1.05 -1.66
CA GLY A 122 -9.85 0.18 -1.21
C GLY A 122 -9.15 0.84 -0.02
N ALA A 123 -8.67 0.05 0.96
CA ALA A 123 -7.95 0.58 2.11
C ALA A 123 -6.63 1.28 1.71
N ALA A 124 -5.86 0.70 0.79
CA ALA A 124 -4.63 1.31 0.29
C ALA A 124 -4.91 2.53 -0.59
N ARG A 125 -5.95 2.46 -1.44
CA ARG A 125 -6.40 3.57 -2.30
C ARG A 125 -6.76 4.81 -1.48
N LEU A 126 -7.47 4.65 -0.36
CA LEU A 126 -7.83 5.76 0.54
C LEU A 126 -6.63 6.48 1.17
N MET A 127 -5.46 5.84 1.22
CA MET A 127 -4.25 6.43 1.76
C MET A 127 -3.49 7.32 0.76
N LEU A 128 -3.67 7.08 -0.54
CA LEU A 128 -2.92 7.75 -1.61
C LEU A 128 -2.99 9.29 -1.53
N PRO A 129 -4.17 9.92 -1.32
CA PRO A 129 -4.25 11.38 -1.26
C PRO A 129 -3.45 11.96 -0.10
N ARG A 130 -3.42 11.27 1.05
CA ARG A 130 -2.69 11.72 2.24
C ARG A 130 -1.18 11.62 2.04
N ILE A 131 -0.70 10.54 1.44
CA ILE A 131 0.73 10.39 1.10
C ILE A 131 1.15 11.45 0.09
N ASN A 132 0.34 11.67 -0.96
CA ASN A 132 0.56 12.73 -1.94
C ASN A 132 0.61 14.12 -1.31
N TYR A 133 -0.27 14.41 -0.34
CA TYR A 133 -0.28 15.68 0.37
C TYR A 133 1.06 15.95 1.08
N HIS A 134 1.61 14.98 1.80
CA HIS A 134 2.89 15.16 2.50
C HIS A 134 4.09 15.22 1.55
N LEU A 135 4.05 14.45 0.45
CA LEU A 135 5.07 14.52 -0.60
C LEU A 135 5.07 15.90 -1.30
N ALA A 136 3.88 16.42 -1.64
CA ALA A 136 3.72 17.77 -2.18
C ALA A 136 4.15 18.85 -1.17
N GLY A 137 3.95 18.63 0.14
CA GLY A 137 4.47 19.49 1.20
C GLY A 137 6.01 19.56 1.22
N CYS A 138 6.68 18.43 0.96
CA CYS A 138 8.13 18.40 0.78
C CYS A 138 8.54 19.25 -0.43
N GLU A 139 7.94 19.00 -1.60
CA GLU A 139 8.23 19.75 -2.84
C GLU A 139 7.98 21.26 -2.68
N PHE A 140 6.84 21.63 -2.09
CA PHE A 140 6.48 23.02 -1.81
C PHE A 140 7.52 23.69 -0.92
N THR A 141 8.00 23.01 0.12
CA THR A 141 9.05 23.57 0.99
C THR A 141 10.36 23.75 0.24
N LEU A 142 10.74 22.78 -0.60
CA LEU A 142 11.92 22.87 -1.46
C LEU A 142 11.82 24.00 -2.51
N SER A 143 10.62 24.45 -2.85
CA SER A 143 10.41 25.62 -3.73
C SER A 143 11.01 26.91 -3.16
N ARG A 144 11.12 27.00 -1.83
CA ARG A 144 11.61 28.18 -1.10
C ARG A 144 13.14 28.21 -0.95
N VAL A 145 13.85 27.14 -1.30
CA VAL A 145 15.32 27.08 -1.23
C VAL A 145 15.91 27.90 -2.37
N THR A 146 16.77 28.86 -2.03
CA THR A 146 17.50 29.72 -2.98
C THR A 146 19.01 29.46 -2.92
N PRO A 147 19.77 29.72 -4.00
CA PRO A 147 21.22 29.63 -3.96
C PRO A 147 21.86 30.77 -3.12
N PRO A 148 23.04 30.55 -2.51
CA PRO A 148 23.76 29.27 -2.40
C PRO A 148 23.24 28.41 -1.23
N LEU A 149 23.59 27.11 -1.24
CA LEU A 149 23.46 26.26 -0.05
C LEU A 149 24.50 26.68 1.03
N PRO A 150 24.24 26.45 2.32
CA PRO A 150 23.14 25.67 2.92
C PRO A 150 21.81 26.43 3.00
N ALA A 151 20.70 25.69 2.99
CA ALA A 151 19.37 26.29 3.08
C ALA A 151 19.07 26.86 4.49
N PRO A 152 18.21 27.88 4.61
CA PRO A 152 17.76 28.40 5.90
C PRO A 152 17.19 27.31 6.81
N VAL A 153 17.58 27.33 8.09
CA VAL A 153 17.18 26.33 9.11
C VAL A 153 15.66 26.12 9.16
N GLN A 154 14.87 27.20 9.06
CA GLN A 154 13.41 27.10 9.04
C GLN A 154 12.91 26.23 7.88
N ILE A 155 13.46 26.40 6.67
CA ILE A 155 13.07 25.63 5.50
C ILE A 155 13.46 24.16 5.67
N VAL A 156 14.64 23.88 6.24
CA VAL A 156 15.08 22.52 6.55
C VAL A 156 14.15 21.85 7.57
N ASN A 157 13.72 22.57 8.60
CA ASN A 157 12.78 22.06 9.61
C ASN A 157 11.39 21.79 9.02
N ASP A 158 10.83 22.75 8.27
CA ASP A 158 9.53 22.60 7.60
C ASP A 158 9.53 21.38 6.65
N PHE A 159 10.65 21.18 5.94
CA PHE A 159 10.85 20.06 5.04
C PHE A 159 10.95 18.73 5.81
N GLN A 160 11.72 18.70 6.90
CA GLN A 160 11.91 17.52 7.72
C GLN A 160 10.59 17.04 8.36
N MET A 161 9.73 17.96 8.81
CA MET A 161 8.40 17.64 9.32
C MET A 161 7.51 16.99 8.26
N SER A 162 7.51 17.55 7.04
CA SER A 162 6.74 16.99 5.92
C SER A 162 7.27 15.61 5.52
N LEU A 163 8.60 15.43 5.50
CA LEU A 163 9.25 14.16 5.19
C LEU A 163 8.89 13.08 6.20
N GLN A 164 8.94 13.37 7.51
CA GLN A 164 8.59 12.41 8.55
C GLN A 164 7.15 11.89 8.44
N GLU A 165 6.20 12.79 8.20
CA GLU A 165 4.80 12.37 8.05
C GLU A 165 4.59 11.63 6.71
N PHE A 166 5.28 12.02 5.63
CA PHE A 166 5.29 11.26 4.38
C PHE A 166 5.82 9.82 4.58
N GLU A 167 6.96 9.65 5.24
CA GLU A 167 7.54 8.32 5.53
C GLU A 167 6.60 7.46 6.38
N LYS A 168 5.96 8.07 7.38
CA LYS A 168 4.98 7.40 8.24
C LYS A 168 3.77 6.90 7.46
N GLN A 169 3.19 7.75 6.59
CA GLN A 169 2.03 7.35 5.79
C GLN A 169 2.39 6.30 4.74
N LEU A 170 3.57 6.41 4.13
CA LEU A 170 4.08 5.40 3.20
C LEU A 170 4.30 4.05 3.89
N ALA A 171 4.89 4.04 5.09
CA ALA A 171 5.09 2.82 5.87
C ALA A 171 3.75 2.14 6.23
N LEU A 172 2.75 2.94 6.61
CA LEU A 172 1.40 2.43 6.88
C LEU A 172 0.77 1.82 5.61
N MET A 173 0.93 2.46 4.44
CA MET A 173 0.42 1.92 3.17
C MET A 173 1.13 0.62 2.80
N GLN A 174 2.45 0.54 2.98
CA GLN A 174 3.21 -0.68 2.75
C GLN A 174 2.74 -1.81 3.69
N SER A 175 2.40 -1.51 4.94
CA SER A 175 1.78 -2.48 5.85
C SER A 175 0.44 -2.95 5.29
N VAL A 176 -0.45 -2.04 4.92
CA VAL A 176 -1.75 -2.39 4.33
C VAL A 176 -1.57 -3.27 3.10
N LEU A 177 -0.64 -2.94 2.20
CA LEU A 177 -0.40 -3.75 0.99
C LEU A 177 0.16 -5.16 1.28
N ARG A 178 0.94 -5.33 2.35
CA ARG A 178 1.42 -6.65 2.79
C ARG A 178 0.30 -7.48 3.43
N ASP A 179 -0.50 -6.82 4.26
CA ASP A 179 -1.68 -7.42 4.91
C ASP A 179 -2.67 -7.91 3.84
N THR A 180 -2.87 -7.13 2.78
CA THR A 180 -3.78 -7.46 1.67
C THR A 180 -3.20 -8.43 0.64
N GLY A 181 -1.93 -8.82 0.79
CA GLY A 181 -1.23 -9.73 -0.14
C GLY A 181 -0.82 -9.10 -1.48
N LEU A 182 -0.95 -7.78 -1.63
CA LEU A 182 -0.55 -7.05 -2.82
C LEU A 182 0.97 -6.80 -2.90
N LEU A 183 1.65 -6.77 -1.76
CA LEU A 183 3.11 -6.81 -1.69
C LEU A 183 3.60 -8.14 -1.12
N ALA A 184 4.70 -8.63 -1.70
CA ALA A 184 5.43 -9.75 -1.17
C ALA A 184 5.89 -9.45 0.26
N ARG A 185 5.80 -10.47 1.11
CA ARG A 185 6.21 -10.37 2.51
C ARG A 185 7.70 -10.64 2.63
N PRO A 186 8.39 -10.00 3.58
CA PRO A 186 9.77 -10.37 3.89
C PRO A 186 9.83 -11.84 4.30
N GLU A 187 10.93 -12.51 3.95
CA GLU A 187 11.14 -13.90 4.35
C GLU A 187 11.16 -14.02 5.88
N PRO A 188 10.52 -15.07 6.43
CA PRO A 188 10.48 -15.29 7.87
C PRO A 188 11.86 -15.74 8.38
N ALA A 189 12.40 -15.07 9.40
CA ALA A 189 13.58 -15.56 10.12
C ALA A 189 13.25 -16.84 10.92
N ARG A 190 12.02 -16.93 11.42
CA ARG A 190 11.45 -18.10 12.10
C ARG A 190 9.99 -18.23 11.74
N GLU A 191 9.52 -19.45 11.53
CA GLU A 191 8.13 -19.76 11.23
C GLU A 191 7.67 -20.98 12.04
N PHE A 192 6.53 -20.84 12.70
CA PHE A 192 5.79 -21.92 13.33
C PHE A 192 4.44 -22.04 12.64
N VAL A 193 4.05 -23.24 12.22
CA VAL A 193 2.79 -23.47 11.53
C VAL A 193 1.98 -24.52 12.27
N TYR A 194 0.83 -24.11 12.78
CA TYR A 194 -0.17 -25.00 13.34
C TYR A 194 -1.32 -25.20 12.35
N ARG A 195 -1.62 -26.46 12.03
CA ARG A 195 -2.69 -26.83 11.10
C ARG A 195 -3.89 -27.37 11.89
N GLY A 196 -4.80 -26.49 12.28
CA GLY A 196 -6.07 -26.84 12.93
C GLY A 196 -7.08 -27.45 11.95
N GLU A 197 -8.31 -27.73 12.40
CA GLU A 197 -9.34 -28.34 11.54
C GLU A 197 -9.88 -27.33 10.51
N ASN A 198 -10.28 -26.14 10.95
CA ASN A 198 -10.90 -25.13 10.10
C ASN A 198 -9.93 -24.06 9.59
N VAL A 199 -8.85 -23.81 10.33
CA VAL A 199 -7.85 -22.78 10.03
C VAL A 199 -6.42 -23.31 10.12
N THR A 200 -5.51 -22.64 9.41
CA THR A 200 -4.07 -22.75 9.59
C THR A 200 -3.58 -21.48 10.25
N VAL A 201 -2.83 -21.61 11.34
CA VAL A 201 -2.24 -20.50 12.07
C VAL A 201 -0.74 -20.52 11.83
N SER A 202 -0.17 -19.46 11.28
CA SER A 202 1.28 -19.27 11.18
C SER A 202 1.74 -18.14 12.09
N VAL A 203 2.79 -18.42 12.87
CA VAL A 203 3.46 -17.45 13.74
C VAL A 203 4.86 -17.25 13.19
N VAL A 204 5.08 -16.08 12.62
CA VAL A 204 6.29 -15.72 11.88
C VAL A 204 7.03 -14.63 12.65
N GLN A 205 8.35 -14.71 12.71
CA GLN A 205 9.21 -13.59 13.07
C GLN A 205 9.85 -13.04 11.80
N PRO A 206 9.37 -11.89 11.28
CA PRO A 206 10.06 -11.18 10.20
C PRO A 206 11.49 -10.77 10.61
N GLU A 207 12.41 -10.64 9.64
CA GLU A 207 13.79 -10.23 9.92
C GLU A 207 13.90 -8.82 10.55
N ASP A 208 12.95 -7.93 10.23
CA ASP A 208 12.90 -6.55 10.75
C ASP A 208 12.30 -6.46 12.15
N TYR A 209 11.80 -7.56 12.71
CA TYR A 209 11.20 -7.58 14.05
C TYR A 209 12.27 -7.71 15.13
N LYS A 210 12.20 -6.83 16.13
CA LYS A 210 13.01 -6.93 17.34
C LYS A 210 12.60 -8.16 18.15
N HIS A 211 13.52 -8.63 19.00
CA HIS A 211 13.29 -9.76 19.90
C HIS A 211 11.94 -9.64 20.64
N GLY A 212 11.11 -10.68 20.55
CA GLY A 212 9.81 -10.75 21.24
C GLY A 212 8.61 -10.22 20.44
N ALA A 213 8.82 -9.66 19.24
CA ALA A 213 7.75 -9.33 18.32
C ALA A 213 7.56 -10.46 17.29
N TRP A 214 6.30 -10.74 16.96
CA TRP A 214 5.88 -11.78 16.03
C TRP A 214 4.69 -11.30 15.20
N LEU A 215 4.55 -11.84 13.99
CA LEU A 215 3.38 -11.69 13.14
C LEU A 215 2.59 -13.00 13.17
N VAL A 216 1.32 -12.93 13.52
CA VAL A 216 0.41 -14.07 13.52
C VAL A 216 -0.55 -13.93 12.36
N ARG A 217 -0.68 -14.99 11.57
CA ARG A 217 -1.63 -15.09 10.47
C ARG A 217 -2.53 -16.29 10.68
N ILE A 218 -3.82 -16.10 10.46
CA ILE A 218 -4.81 -17.16 10.46
C ILE A 218 -5.43 -17.23 9.06
N GLN A 219 -5.46 -18.43 8.48
CA GLN A 219 -6.01 -18.67 7.14
C GLN A 219 -7.06 -19.78 7.18
N ALA A 220 -8.25 -19.51 6.64
CA ALA A 220 -9.29 -20.50 6.45
C ALA A 220 -8.87 -21.58 5.45
N LYS A 221 -9.24 -22.84 5.73
CA LYS A 221 -8.85 -23.99 4.89
C LYS A 221 -9.78 -24.27 3.72
N SER A 222 -11.01 -23.76 3.74
CA SER A 222 -11.97 -23.94 2.65
C SER A 222 -12.79 -22.67 2.42
N LEU A 223 -13.34 -22.55 1.21
CA LEU A 223 -14.19 -21.44 0.81
C LEU A 223 -15.43 -21.29 1.71
N ASP A 224 -16.01 -22.41 2.15
CA ASP A 224 -17.15 -22.39 3.07
C ASP A 224 -16.78 -21.76 4.42
N ARG A 225 -15.57 -22.01 4.92
CA ARG A 225 -15.06 -21.41 6.16
C ARG A 225 -14.67 -19.95 5.97
N GLU A 226 -14.08 -19.62 4.83
CA GLU A 226 -13.80 -18.23 4.45
C GLU A 226 -15.10 -17.41 4.46
N ASN A 227 -16.15 -17.88 3.79
CA ASN A 227 -17.44 -17.19 3.75
C ASN A 227 -18.09 -17.05 5.15
N ALA A 228 -17.97 -18.07 6.00
CA ALA A 228 -18.52 -18.04 7.36
C ALA A 228 -17.76 -17.12 8.31
N LEU A 229 -16.45 -16.92 8.06
CA LEU A 229 -15.57 -16.08 8.87
C LEU A 229 -15.49 -14.64 8.36
N GLU A 230 -15.91 -14.38 7.13
CA GLU A 230 -15.87 -13.05 6.53
C GLU A 230 -16.56 -12.03 7.44
N ASP A 231 -15.86 -10.94 7.75
CA ASP A 231 -16.35 -9.92 8.68
C ASP A 231 -16.70 -10.42 10.10
N ALA A 232 -16.19 -11.58 10.54
CA ALA A 232 -16.37 -12.05 11.92
C ALA A 232 -15.75 -11.07 12.95
N ALA A 233 -16.41 -10.89 14.08
CA ALA A 233 -15.94 -10.01 15.16
C ALA A 233 -15.39 -10.85 16.32
N LEU A 234 -14.10 -11.20 16.27
CA LEU A 234 -13.45 -12.11 17.22
C LEU A 234 -12.59 -11.35 18.24
N THR A 235 -12.61 -11.80 19.49
CA THR A 235 -11.76 -11.26 20.55
C THR A 235 -10.42 -11.97 20.60
N PHE A 236 -9.34 -11.26 20.93
CA PHE A 236 -8.06 -11.91 21.22
C PHE A 236 -8.16 -12.79 22.48
N PRO A 237 -7.56 -13.99 22.49
CA PRO A 237 -7.51 -14.82 23.69
C PRO A 237 -6.64 -14.15 24.77
N ALA A 238 -7.07 -14.25 26.02
CA ALA A 238 -6.27 -13.78 27.15
C ALA A 238 -5.14 -14.78 27.43
N LEU A 239 -3.94 -14.45 26.94
CA LEU A 239 -2.75 -15.27 27.13
C LEU A 239 -1.73 -14.53 27.99
N GLU A 240 -1.30 -15.18 29.08
CA GLU A 240 -0.27 -14.63 29.95
C GLU A 240 1.02 -14.46 29.17
N GLY A 241 1.67 -13.32 29.33
CA GLY A 241 2.92 -13.05 28.65
C GLY A 241 2.79 -12.40 27.26
N ARG A 242 1.57 -12.21 26.74
CA ARG A 242 1.33 -11.83 25.33
C ARG A 242 0.41 -10.62 25.17
N VAL A 243 0.75 -9.74 24.24
CA VAL A 243 -0.07 -8.59 23.82
C VAL A 243 -0.31 -8.67 22.32
N PHE A 244 -1.56 -8.48 21.90
CA PHE A 244 -1.98 -8.53 20.50
C PHE A 244 -2.37 -7.15 19.99
N LEU A 245 -1.97 -6.83 18.76
CA LEU A 245 -2.42 -5.66 18.02
C LEU A 245 -2.85 -6.11 16.62
N PRO A 246 -4.10 -5.85 16.19
CA PRO A 246 -4.55 -6.26 14.86
C PRO A 246 -3.73 -5.62 13.75
N GLY A 247 -3.59 -6.34 12.63
CA GLY A 247 -3.06 -5.78 11.39
C GLY A 247 -3.96 -4.65 10.88
N SER A 248 -3.42 -3.81 10.01
CA SER A 248 -4.00 -2.48 9.71
C SER A 248 -5.43 -2.56 9.17
N VAL A 249 -5.75 -3.63 8.42
CA VAL A 249 -7.08 -3.87 7.84
C VAL A 249 -7.94 -4.86 8.63
N TYR A 250 -7.36 -5.53 9.63
CA TYR A 250 -7.99 -6.63 10.37
C TYR A 250 -8.55 -6.20 11.73
N GLY A 251 -8.33 -4.96 12.16
CA GLY A 251 -8.88 -4.45 13.42
C GLY A 251 -10.39 -4.32 13.38
N LYS A 252 -11.07 -4.84 14.41
CA LYS A 252 -12.52 -4.68 14.57
C LYS A 252 -12.88 -4.40 16.02
N SER A 253 -13.86 -3.54 16.24
CA SER A 253 -14.41 -3.29 17.58
C SER A 253 -15.33 -4.45 17.95
N VAL A 254 -15.02 -5.15 19.04
CA VAL A 254 -15.78 -6.32 19.50
C VAL A 254 -16.34 -6.03 20.88
N ARG A 255 -17.62 -6.32 21.07
CA ARG A 255 -18.27 -6.14 22.37
C ARG A 255 -17.99 -7.37 23.23
N ASN A 256 -17.28 -7.18 24.33
CA ASN A 256 -17.05 -8.26 25.28
C ASN A 256 -18.37 -8.60 26.00
N VAL A 257 -18.79 -9.86 25.93
CA VAL A 257 -20.07 -10.32 26.50
C VAL A 257 -20.09 -10.20 28.04
N GLN A 258 -18.92 -10.37 28.69
CA GLN A 258 -18.77 -10.35 30.14
C GLN A 258 -18.64 -8.93 30.70
N SER A 259 -17.78 -8.10 30.12
CA SER A 259 -17.55 -6.73 30.61
C SER A 259 -18.53 -5.70 30.04
N ARG A 260 -19.31 -6.06 29.01
CA ARG A 260 -20.17 -5.18 28.19
C ARG A 260 -19.46 -3.98 27.56
N GLN A 261 -18.14 -3.91 27.65
CA GLN A 261 -17.30 -2.88 27.05
C GLN A 261 -16.84 -3.31 25.66
N TYR A 262 -16.59 -2.33 24.79
CA TYR A 262 -15.96 -2.56 23.50
C TYR A 262 -14.45 -2.69 23.70
N GLN A 263 -13.89 -3.76 23.15
CA GLN A 263 -12.45 -4.00 23.12
C GLN A 263 -12.00 -4.19 21.67
N LEU A 264 -10.70 -3.95 21.44
CA LEU A 264 -10.12 -4.19 20.12
C LEU A 264 -9.97 -5.70 19.90
N GLY A 265 -10.59 -6.18 18.83
CA GLY A 265 -10.47 -7.55 18.34
C GLY A 265 -10.00 -7.58 16.90
N PHE A 266 -10.21 -8.71 16.24
CA PHE A 266 -9.81 -8.94 14.87
C PHE A 266 -10.97 -9.49 14.03
N THR A 267 -10.82 -9.34 12.72
CA THR A 267 -11.75 -9.86 11.71
C THR A 267 -11.02 -10.63 10.63
N PHE A 268 -11.73 -11.51 9.93
CA PHE A 268 -11.24 -12.08 8.68
C PHE A 268 -11.67 -11.22 7.51
N ARG A 269 -10.81 -11.18 6.49
CA ARG A 269 -11.09 -10.65 5.16
C ARG A 269 -10.52 -11.59 4.12
N SER A 270 -11.35 -12.05 3.20
CA SER A 270 -11.01 -13.06 2.19
C SER A 270 -10.33 -14.28 2.82
N GLY A 271 -10.92 -14.77 3.92
CA GLY A 271 -10.46 -15.97 4.62
C GLY A 271 -9.13 -15.83 5.36
N VAL A 272 -8.59 -14.61 5.48
CA VAL A 272 -7.33 -14.34 6.19
C VAL A 272 -7.55 -13.33 7.31
N SER A 273 -6.84 -13.50 8.43
CA SER A 273 -6.71 -12.48 9.47
C SER A 273 -5.26 -12.39 9.94
N GLU A 274 -4.76 -11.17 10.19
CA GLU A 274 -3.38 -10.94 10.60
C GLU A 274 -3.28 -9.94 11.74
N PHE A 275 -2.31 -10.17 12.62
CA PHE A 275 -2.07 -9.33 13.77
C PHE A 275 -0.66 -9.50 14.33
N HIS A 276 -0.16 -8.43 14.96
CA HIS A 276 1.12 -8.40 15.65
C HIS A 276 0.95 -8.96 17.07
N MET A 277 1.91 -9.76 17.49
CA MET A 277 2.03 -10.30 18.83
C MET A 277 3.34 -9.84 19.45
N TYR A 278 3.29 -9.38 20.70
CA TYR A 278 4.45 -8.96 21.47
C TYR A 278 4.54 -9.74 22.78
N SER A 279 5.75 -10.14 23.18
CA SER A 279 6.06 -10.61 24.53
C SER A 279 6.04 -9.44 25.52
N ASN A 280 5.36 -9.57 26.65
CA ASN A 280 5.23 -8.52 27.67
C ASN A 280 6.47 -8.32 28.58
N GLY A 281 7.68 -8.37 28.02
CA GLY A 281 8.93 -8.13 28.75
C GLY A 281 9.64 -9.37 29.32
N HIS A 282 9.13 -10.57 29.05
CA HIS A 282 9.85 -11.83 29.30
C HIS A 282 10.70 -12.24 28.08
N GLU A 283 11.88 -12.83 28.32
CA GLU A 283 12.63 -13.49 27.26
C GLU A 283 11.78 -14.61 26.65
N GLU A 284 11.81 -14.77 25.33
CA GLU A 284 10.95 -15.70 24.60
C GLU A 284 11.12 -17.17 25.08
N GLN A 285 12.32 -17.55 25.52
CA GLN A 285 12.59 -18.89 26.09
C GLN A 285 11.99 -19.09 27.48
N ALA A 286 11.70 -18.00 28.19
CA ALA A 286 11.13 -17.99 29.54
C ALA A 286 9.64 -17.59 29.54
N ASN A 287 9.03 -17.35 28.38
CA ASN A 287 7.63 -16.99 28.28
C ASN A 287 6.75 -18.23 28.56
N PRO A 288 5.78 -18.16 29.49
CA PRO A 288 4.92 -19.30 29.82
C PRO A 288 4.10 -19.79 28.63
N THR A 289 3.80 -18.90 27.67
CA THR A 289 3.02 -19.23 26.48
C THR A 289 3.94 -19.42 25.27
N SER A 290 4.19 -20.67 24.86
CA SER A 290 4.94 -20.98 23.64
C SER A 290 4.17 -20.61 22.37
N PRO A 291 4.86 -20.35 21.23
CA PRO A 291 4.20 -20.11 19.95
C PRO A 291 3.23 -21.23 19.51
N ASP A 292 3.54 -22.49 19.82
CA ASP A 292 2.68 -23.63 19.48
C ASP A 292 1.39 -23.65 20.31
N MET A 293 1.49 -23.39 21.62
CA MET A 293 0.30 -23.27 22.50
C MET A 293 -0.60 -22.12 22.03
N LEU A 294 0.01 -21.00 21.67
CA LEU A 294 -0.72 -19.85 21.12
C LEU A 294 -1.46 -20.20 19.82
N ALA A 295 -0.78 -20.85 18.88
CA ALA A 295 -1.38 -21.21 17.61
C ALA A 295 -2.55 -22.21 17.79
N SER A 296 -2.43 -23.12 18.75
CA SER A 296 -3.52 -24.03 19.14
C SER A 296 -4.70 -23.28 19.78
N CYS A 297 -4.46 -22.37 20.73
CA CYS A 297 -5.51 -21.56 21.37
C CYS A 297 -6.26 -20.67 20.37
N LEU A 298 -5.56 -20.08 19.39
CA LEU A 298 -6.18 -19.27 18.34
C LEU A 298 -7.05 -20.12 17.42
N SER A 299 -6.60 -21.32 17.05
CA SER A 299 -7.43 -22.27 16.29
C SER A 299 -8.70 -22.60 17.06
N ALA A 300 -8.59 -22.93 18.34
CA ALA A 300 -9.74 -23.27 19.18
C ALA A 300 -10.76 -22.11 19.29
N CYS A 301 -10.28 -20.87 19.39
CA CYS A 301 -11.15 -19.69 19.42
C CYS A 301 -11.97 -19.52 18.12
N VAL A 302 -11.36 -19.81 16.97
CA VAL A 302 -12.08 -19.78 15.68
C VAL A 302 -13.06 -20.95 15.56
N ASP A 303 -12.66 -22.14 16.03
CA ASP A 303 -13.50 -23.33 16.02
C ASP A 303 -14.76 -23.15 16.91
N GLU A 304 -14.61 -22.53 18.08
CA GLU A 304 -15.72 -22.18 18.99
C GLU A 304 -16.70 -21.21 18.33
N TYR A 305 -16.20 -20.15 17.69
CA TYR A 305 -17.04 -19.21 16.94
C TYR A 305 -17.82 -19.88 15.81
N LEU A 306 -17.18 -20.76 15.03
CA LEU A 306 -17.84 -21.50 13.96
C LEU A 306 -18.92 -22.44 14.48
N LEU A 307 -18.71 -23.07 15.63
CA LEU A 307 -19.71 -23.90 16.30
C LEU A 307 -20.92 -23.07 16.76
N GLU A 308 -20.69 -21.93 17.39
CA GLU A 308 -21.76 -21.00 17.79
C GLU A 308 -22.56 -20.51 16.58
N LEU A 309 -21.88 -20.16 15.48
CA LEU A 309 -22.52 -19.74 14.24
C LEU A 309 -23.43 -20.84 13.69
N LEU A 310 -22.94 -22.09 13.62
CA LEU A 310 -23.73 -23.24 13.15
C LEU A 310 -24.93 -23.53 14.05
N GLN A 311 -24.78 -23.38 15.38
CA GLN A 311 -25.87 -23.54 16.34
C GLN A 311 -26.93 -22.44 16.18
N SER A 312 -26.53 -21.20 15.95
CA SER A 312 -27.46 -20.08 15.73
C SER A 312 -28.25 -20.22 14.41
N MET A 313 -27.63 -20.80 13.38
CA MET A 313 -28.29 -21.08 12.10
C MET A 313 -29.24 -22.28 12.18
N SER A 314 -28.94 -23.28 13.02
CA SER A 314 -29.79 -24.46 13.21
C SER A 314 -30.94 -24.24 14.20
N GLY A 315 -30.81 -23.29 15.13
CA GLY A 315 -31.89 -22.84 16.02
C GLY A 315 -32.94 -21.91 15.37
N ASN A 316 -32.70 -21.48 14.12
CA ASN A 316 -33.59 -20.62 13.32
C ASN A 316 -34.28 -21.42 12.18
N GLN A 317 -34.63 -22.69 12.41
CA GLN A 317 -35.60 -23.38 11.56
C GLN A 317 -37.03 -23.11 12.10
N PRO A 318 -37.98 -22.66 11.26
CA PRO A 318 -39.33 -22.26 11.69
C PRO A 318 -40.17 -23.40 12.27
#